data_AF-A0A2A4VKZ9-F1
#
_entry.id   AF-A0A2A4VKZ9-F1
#
_cell.length_a   1.000
_cell.length_b   1.000
_cell.length_c   1.000
_cell.angle_alpha   90.00
_cell.angle_beta   90.00
_cell.angle_gamma   90.00
#
_symmetry.space_group_name_H-M   'P 1'
#
loop_
_entity.id
_entity.type
_entity.pdbx_description
1 polymer ?
#
loop_
_entity_poly.entity_id
_entity_poly.type
_entity_poly.pdbx_seq_one_letter_code
_entity_poly.pdbx_strand_id
1 'polypeptide(L)'
;MKNNLIKSIILMGLLLMTNIGFAADMGVEINATTVDGDKVILKPNGRWEYIDTQKASEAAKVAKQYPENQGCPPGSQGGSFGTKCILPGDKAFNRKSRIGK
;
A
#
# COMPACT_ATOMS: atom_id res chain seq x y z
N MET A 1 29.29 32.35 13.85
CA MET A 1 28.76 31.63 12.67
C MET A 1 28.92 30.10 12.76
N LYS A 2 30.10 29.56 13.10
CA LYS A 2 30.34 28.10 13.20
C LYS A 2 29.38 27.35 14.15
N ASN A 3 29.04 27.92 15.32
CA ASN A 3 28.11 27.26 16.25
C ASN A 3 26.67 27.16 15.71
N ASN A 4 26.23 28.13 14.91
CA ASN A 4 24.89 28.10 14.34
C ASN A 4 24.81 27.10 13.18
N LEU A 5 25.90 26.94 12.43
CA LEU A 5 26.03 25.92 11.39
C LEU A 5 26.02 24.50 11.99
N ILE A 6 26.76 24.27 13.08
CA ILE A 6 26.79 22.98 13.79
C ILE A 6 25.41 22.65 14.36
N LYS A 7 24.72 23.62 14.97
CA LYS A 7 23.34 23.46 15.46
C LYS A 7 22.36 23.14 14.32
N SER A 8 22.51 23.78 13.16
CA SER A 8 21.68 23.52 11.98
C SER A 8 21.90 22.10 11.43
N ILE A 9 23.14 21.62 11.37
CA ILE A 9 23.47 20.27 10.92
C ILE A 9 22.90 19.22 11.89
N ILE A 10 23.02 19.46 13.20
CA ILE A 10 22.46 18.56 14.22
C ILE A 10 20.93 18.54 14.14
N LEU A 11 20.28 19.69 13.99
CA LEU A 11 18.83 19.80 13.86
C LEU A 11 18.31 19.11 12.59
N MET A 12 19.01 19.29 11.46
CA MET A 12 18.71 18.63 10.19
C MET A 12 18.88 17.11 10.28
N GLY A 13 19.95 16.64 10.96
CA GLY A 13 20.17 15.22 11.21
C GLY A 13 19.10 14.60 12.11
N LEU A 14 18.60 15.35 13.11
CA LEU A 14 17.52 14.89 13.99
C LEU A 14 16.18 14.77 13.24
N LEU A 15 15.91 15.68 12.31
CA LEU A 15 14.67 15.71 11.51
C LEU A 15 14.60 14.59 10.47
N LEU A 16 15.74 14.05 10.02
CA LEU A 16 15.80 12.97 9.02
C LEU A 16 15.56 11.56 9.59
N MET A 17 15.54 11.41 10.93
CA MET A 17 15.34 10.13 11.61
C MET A 17 13.87 9.78 11.85
N THR A 18 12.92 10.63 11.45
CA THR A 18 11.48 10.37 11.54
C THR A 18 11.01 9.49 10.37
N ASN A 19 11.69 8.37 10.12
CA ASN A 19 11.18 7.36 9.20
C ASN A 19 10.01 6.63 9.86
N ILE A 20 8.84 6.87 9.26
CA ILE A 20 7.52 6.32 9.52
C ILE A 20 7.60 4.84 9.94
N GLY A 21 7.33 4.58 11.22
CA GLY A 21 6.98 3.24 11.66
C GLY A 21 5.62 2.90 11.09
N PHE A 22 5.57 2.17 9.97
CA PHE A 22 4.40 1.36 9.69
C PHE A 22 4.39 0.28 10.77
N ALA A 23 3.45 0.40 11.71
CA ALA A 23 3.09 -0.72 12.54
C ALA A 23 2.55 -1.80 11.59
N ALA A 24 3.42 -2.73 11.19
CA ALA A 24 2.97 -4.06 10.84
C ALA A 24 2.41 -4.59 12.16
N ASP A 25 1.10 -4.45 12.34
CA ASP A 25 0.40 -5.10 13.42
C ASP A 25 0.75 -6.58 13.33
N MET A 26 1.59 -7.07 14.24
CA MET A 26 1.91 -8.48 14.40
C MET A 26 0.71 -9.19 15.05
N GLY A 27 -0.50 -8.86 14.61
CA GLY A 27 -1.71 -9.42 15.16
C GLY A 27 -1.75 -10.91 14.90
N VAL A 28 -2.41 -11.62 15.81
CA VAL A 28 -2.68 -13.05 15.65
C VAL A 28 -3.88 -13.20 14.72
N GLU A 29 -3.83 -14.15 13.80
CA GLU A 29 -4.98 -14.51 12.97
C GLU A 29 -6.09 -15.09 13.86
N ILE A 30 -7.32 -14.60 13.69
CA ILE A 30 -8.47 -15.01 14.52
C ILE A 30 -9.43 -15.84 13.67
N ASN A 31 -9.70 -17.08 14.10
CA ASN A 31 -10.77 -17.88 13.53
C ASN A 31 -12.13 -17.36 14.00
N ALA A 32 -13.01 -17.03 13.07
CA ALA A 32 -14.35 -16.50 13.33
C ALA A 32 -15.40 -17.19 12.44
N THR A 33 -16.66 -16.84 12.66
CA THR A 33 -17.80 -17.36 11.89
C THR A 33 -18.68 -16.20 11.44
N THR A 34 -19.06 -16.17 10.17
CA THR A 34 -19.96 -15.14 9.63
C THR A 34 -21.39 -15.36 10.14
N VAL A 35 -22.26 -14.36 9.93
CA VAL A 35 -23.70 -14.46 10.27
C VAL A 35 -24.39 -15.63 9.55
N ASP A 36 -23.89 -15.99 8.37
CA ASP A 36 -24.40 -17.10 7.54
C ASP A 36 -23.81 -18.47 7.95
N GLY A 37 -22.94 -18.51 8.97
CA GLY A 37 -22.33 -19.74 9.48
C GLY A 37 -21.00 -20.13 8.84
N ASP A 38 -20.42 -19.30 7.98
CA ASP A 38 -19.18 -19.62 7.29
C ASP A 38 -17.95 -19.38 8.15
N LYS A 39 -17.00 -20.32 8.10
CA LYS A 39 -15.73 -20.18 8.83
C LYS A 39 -14.76 -19.27 8.08
N VAL A 40 -14.25 -18.27 8.78
CA VAL A 40 -13.33 -17.27 8.22
C VAL A 40 -12.14 -17.04 9.13
N ILE A 41 -11.04 -16.58 8.55
CA ILE A 41 -9.83 -16.12 9.24
C ILE A 41 -9.78 -14.61 9.12
N LEU A 42 -9.79 -13.92 10.26
CA LEU A 42 -9.58 -12.48 10.35
C LEU A 42 -8.08 -12.20 10.44
N LYS A 43 -7.58 -11.41 9.49
CA LYS A 43 -6.18 -10.99 9.43
C LYS A 43 -6.00 -9.67 10.20
N PRO A 44 -4.80 -9.43 10.75
CA PRO A 44 -4.49 -8.21 11.53
C PRO A 44 -4.69 -6.91 10.77
N ASN A 45 -4.56 -6.94 9.44
CA ASN A 45 -4.79 -5.80 8.56
C ASN A 45 -6.28 -5.46 8.34
N GLY A 46 -7.19 -6.08 9.10
CA GLY A 46 -8.63 -5.90 8.98
C GLY A 46 -9.27 -6.62 7.80
N ARG A 47 -8.50 -7.36 6.99
CA ARG A 47 -9.04 -8.23 5.93
C ARG A 47 -9.46 -9.56 6.53
N TRP A 48 -10.34 -10.27 5.83
CA TRP A 48 -10.72 -11.62 6.20
C TRP A 48 -10.77 -12.52 4.97
N GLU A 49 -10.59 -13.82 5.18
CA GLU A 49 -10.61 -14.85 4.13
C GLU A 49 -11.41 -16.07 4.60
N TYR A 50 -12.10 -16.76 3.68
CA TYR A 50 -12.78 -18.02 4.00
C TYR A 50 -11.77 -19.13 4.26
N ILE A 51 -12.04 -19.99 5.25
CA ILE A 51 -11.24 -21.21 5.48
C ILE A 51 -11.47 -22.22 4.36
N ASP A 52 -12.70 -22.28 3.84
CA ASP A 52 -13.05 -23.12 2.70
C ASP A 52 -12.42 -22.55 1.42
N THR A 53 -11.55 -23.37 0.80
CA THR A 53 -10.79 -23.00 -0.40
C THR A 53 -11.68 -22.82 -1.63
N GLN A 54 -12.82 -23.50 -1.71
CA GLN A 54 -13.77 -23.33 -2.80
C GLN A 54 -14.46 -21.98 -2.69
N LYS A 55 -15.00 -21.66 -1.52
CA LYS A 55 -15.63 -20.36 -1.24
C LYS A 55 -14.64 -19.20 -1.35
N ALA A 56 -13.40 -19.39 -0.89
CA ALA A 56 -12.35 -18.39 -1.05
C ALA A 56 -12.07 -18.06 -2.54
N SER A 57 -12.03 -19.09 -3.40
CA SER A 57 -11.84 -18.92 -4.84
C SER A 57 -13.01 -18.21 -5.51
N GLU A 58 -14.25 -18.55 -5.13
CA GLU A 58 -15.45 -17.88 -5.62
C GLU A 58 -15.50 -16.41 -5.20
N ALA A 59 -15.22 -16.11 -3.94
CA ALA A 59 -15.12 -14.75 -3.44
C ALA A 59 -14.02 -13.95 -4.16
N ALA A 60 -12.87 -14.57 -4.45
CA ALA A 60 -11.81 -13.94 -5.23
C ALA A 60 -12.23 -13.63 -6.68
N LYS A 61 -13.06 -14.48 -7.31
CA LYS A 61 -13.63 -14.19 -8.63
C LYS A 61 -14.57 -13.00 -8.60
N VAL A 62 -15.43 -12.92 -7.58
CA VAL A 62 -16.34 -11.78 -7.38
C VAL A 62 -15.53 -10.51 -7.15
N ALA A 63 -14.51 -10.54 -6.30
CA ALA A 63 -13.63 -9.40 -6.04
C ALA A 63 -12.96 -8.85 -7.31
N LYS A 64 -12.62 -9.72 -8.27
CA LYS A 64 -12.03 -9.32 -9.57
C LYS A 64 -13.01 -8.59 -10.49
N GLN A 65 -14.32 -8.69 -10.29
CA GLN A 65 -15.30 -7.99 -11.14
C GLN A 65 -15.32 -6.48 -10.86
N TYR A 66 -14.86 -6.07 -9.69
CA TYR A 66 -14.85 -4.68 -9.25
C TYR A 66 -13.62 -3.93 -9.79
N PRO A 67 -13.80 -2.85 -10.58
CA PRO A 67 -12.68 -2.11 -11.19
C PRO A 67 -11.71 -1.52 -10.16
N GLU A 68 -12.21 -1.15 -8.98
CA GLU A 68 -11.41 -0.64 -7.86
C GLU A 68 -10.36 -1.64 -7.33
N ASN A 69 -10.60 -2.94 -7.50
CA ASN A 69 -9.68 -4.00 -7.03
C ASN A 69 -8.62 -4.37 -8.07
N GLN A 70 -8.76 -3.90 -9.31
CA GLN A 70 -7.88 -4.30 -10.43
C GLN A 70 -6.55 -3.54 -10.46
N GLY A 71 -6.35 -2.57 -9.54
CA GLY A 71 -5.14 -1.77 -9.47
C GLY A 71 -4.89 -0.98 -10.76
N CYS A 72 -3.64 -0.56 -10.96
CA CYS A 72 -3.27 0.13 -12.19
C CYS A 72 -3.05 -0.86 -13.34
N PRO A 73 -3.52 -0.54 -14.57
CA PRO A 73 -3.39 -1.44 -15.70
C PRO A 73 -1.92 -1.70 -16.06
N PRO A 74 -1.61 -2.86 -16.67
CA PRO A 74 -0.25 -3.21 -17.05
C PRO A 74 0.41 -2.13 -17.92
N GLY A 75 1.68 -1.82 -17.63
CA GLY A 75 2.43 -0.82 -18.37
C GLY A 75 2.20 0.63 -17.93
N SER A 76 1.29 0.88 -16.98
CA SER A 76 1.17 2.18 -16.34
C SER A 76 2.32 2.48 -15.37
N GLN A 77 2.66 3.76 -15.21
CA GLN A 77 3.59 4.23 -14.19
C GLN A 77 2.81 4.64 -12.92
N GLY A 78 3.40 4.37 -11.75
CA GLY A 78 2.87 4.85 -10.48
C GLY A 78 2.98 6.38 -10.40
N GLY A 79 1.85 7.06 -10.21
CA GLY A 79 1.83 8.48 -9.88
C GLY A 79 2.35 8.75 -8.46
N SER A 80 2.55 10.03 -8.14
CA SER A 80 3.01 10.44 -6.81
C SER A 80 2.12 9.83 -5.71
N PHE A 81 2.76 9.13 -4.78
CA PHE A 81 2.11 8.46 -3.65
C PHE A 81 1.03 7.43 -4.02
N GLY A 82 1.10 6.82 -5.21
CA GLY A 82 0.18 5.74 -5.62
C GLY A 82 -1.26 6.19 -5.88
N THR A 83 -1.51 7.50 -5.87
CA THR A 83 -2.87 8.08 -6.00
C THR A 83 -3.42 8.06 -7.42
N LYS A 84 -2.57 7.88 -8.43
CA LYS A 84 -2.96 7.91 -9.84
C LYS A 84 -2.13 6.95 -10.67
N CYS A 85 -2.80 6.17 -11.52
CA CYS A 85 -2.14 5.41 -12.58
C CYS A 85 -1.83 6.36 -13.75
N ILE A 86 -0.56 6.44 -14.16
CA ILE A 86 -0.15 7.21 -15.34
C ILE A 86 -0.10 6.24 -16.52
N LEU A 87 -1.00 6.40 -17.49
CA LEU A 87 -1.15 5.45 -18.59
C LEU A 87 -0.09 5.68 -19.67
N PRO A 88 0.32 4.64 -20.42
CA PRO A 88 1.12 4.80 -21.63
C PRO A 88 0.46 5.80 -22.59
N GLY A 89 1.20 6.83 -23.01
CA GLY A 89 0.70 7.88 -23.89
C GLY A 89 0.27 9.17 -23.16
N ASP A 90 0.11 9.14 -21.84
CA ASP A 90 -0.10 10.38 -21.07
C ASP A 90 1.11 11.31 -21.18
N LYS A 91 0.88 12.63 -21.19
CA LYS A 91 1.98 13.63 -21.14
C LYS A 91 2.91 13.40 -19.94
N ALA A 92 2.34 12.95 -18.82
CA ALA A 92 3.09 12.63 -17.60
C ALA A 92 3.92 11.34 -17.74
N PHE A 93 3.52 10.40 -18.61
CA PHE A 93 4.21 9.12 -18.83
C PHE A 93 5.63 9.33 -19.40
N ASN A 94 5.78 10.30 -20.31
CA ASN A 94 7.05 10.61 -20.95
C ASN A 94 7.87 11.66 -20.18
N ARG A 95 7.39 12.12 -19.02
CA ARG A 95 8.11 13.09 -18.18
C ARG A 95 9.20 12.32 -17.42
N LYS A 96 10.27 11.98 -18.13
CA LYS A 96 11.47 11.35 -17.56
C LYS A 96 11.84 12.03 -16.24
N SER A 97 12.21 11.24 -15.25
CA SER A 97 12.76 11.74 -13.98
C SER A 97 13.86 12.76 -14.29
N ARG A 98 13.68 14.01 -13.86
CA ARG A 98 14.70 15.06 -14.02
C ARG A 98 15.77 14.99 -12.93
N ILE A 99 15.82 13.91 -12.15
CA ILE A 99 16.75 13.77 -11.02
C ILE A 99 18.20 13.53 -11.44
N GLY A 100 18.46 13.37 -12.75
CA GLY A 100 19.80 13.22 -13.33
C GLY A 100 20.23 14.35 -14.26
N LYS A 101 19.68 15.57 -14.12
CA LYS A 101 20.17 16.77 -14.83
C LYS A 101 20.54 17.88 -13.85
#